data_AF-A0A1G4R7L1-F1
#
_entry.id   AF-A0A1G4R7L1-F1
#
_cell.length_a   1.000
_cell.length_b   1.000
_cell.length_c   1.000
_cell.angle_alpha   90.00
_cell.angle_beta   90.00
_cell.angle_gamma   90.00
#
_symmetry.space_group_name_H-M   'P 1'
#
loop_
_entity.id
_entity.type
_entity.pdbx_description
1 polymer ?
#
loop_
_entity_poly.entity_id
_entity_poly.type
_entity_poly.pdbx_seq_one_letter_code
_entity_poly.pdbx_strand_id
1 'polypeptide(L)'
;MRNLHYLLLRTITIALLILTVANGMAHSAPYDDPPLPILADHGMYTIEVCPQRHQLVVWAYGQRFKTYPVAVGNPSTPTPVGEYQVIYKG
;
A
#
# COMPACT_ATOMS: atom_id res chain seq x y z
N MET A 1 1.74 -21.16 -52.91
CA MET A 1 2.07 -21.65 -51.55
C MET A 1 2.97 -20.72 -50.72
N ARG A 2 3.86 -19.91 -51.32
CA ARG A 2 4.77 -18.99 -50.61
C ARG A 2 4.09 -18.01 -49.62
N ASN A 3 2.93 -17.45 -49.95
CA ASN A 3 2.24 -16.45 -49.11
C ASN A 3 1.64 -17.03 -47.81
N LEU A 4 1.33 -18.34 -47.78
CA LEU A 4 0.81 -19.01 -46.58
C LEU A 4 1.90 -19.17 -45.52
N HIS A 5 3.13 -19.49 -45.95
CA HIS A 5 4.28 -19.60 -45.06
C HIS A 5 4.67 -18.23 -44.47
N TYR A 6 4.53 -17.14 -45.21
CA TYR A 6 4.74 -15.78 -44.69
C TYR A 6 3.69 -15.35 -43.66
N LEU A 7 2.41 -15.73 -43.87
CA LEU A 7 1.34 -15.46 -42.91
C LEU A 7 1.56 -16.22 -41.59
N LEU A 8 1.94 -17.50 -41.67
CA LEU A 8 2.26 -18.33 -40.51
C LEU A 8 3.51 -17.82 -39.77
N LEU A 9 4.55 -17.44 -40.50
CA LEU A 9 5.76 -16.89 -39.88
C LEU A 9 5.47 -15.57 -39.15
N ARG A 10 4.59 -14.72 -39.73
CA ARG A 10 4.21 -13.43 -39.14
C ARG A 10 3.36 -13.58 -37.89
N THR A 11 2.47 -14.56 -37.82
CA THR A 11 1.69 -14.80 -36.59
C THR A 11 2.57 -15.33 -35.48
N ILE A 12 3.54 -16.19 -35.79
CA ILE A 12 4.52 -16.72 -34.83
C ILE A 12 5.41 -15.59 -34.27
N THR A 13 5.90 -14.69 -35.11
CA THR A 13 6.75 -13.58 -34.63
C THR A 13 5.99 -12.59 -33.76
N ILE A 14 4.72 -12.31 -34.08
CA ILE A 14 3.86 -11.45 -33.24
C ILE A 14 3.59 -12.14 -31.89
N ALA A 15 3.28 -13.43 -31.89
CA ALA A 15 3.06 -14.18 -30.65
C ALA A 15 4.32 -14.20 -29.76
N LEU A 16 5.50 -14.37 -30.36
CA LEU A 16 6.77 -14.35 -29.64
C LEU A 16 7.09 -12.96 -29.06
N LEU A 17 6.76 -11.89 -29.80
CA LEU A 17 6.92 -10.50 -29.32
C LEU A 17 5.98 -10.19 -28.13
N ILE A 18 4.74 -10.69 -28.16
CA ILE A 18 3.80 -10.51 -27.05
C ILE A 18 4.29 -11.26 -25.80
N LEU A 19 4.86 -12.45 -25.97
CA LEU A 19 5.37 -13.26 -24.87
C LEU A 19 6.58 -12.61 -24.17
N THR A 20 7.47 -11.94 -24.90
CA THR A 20 8.63 -11.26 -24.29
C THR A 20 8.26 -10.02 -23.49
N VAL A 21 7.25 -9.25 -23.94
CA VAL A 21 6.75 -8.08 -23.20
C VAL A 21 6.02 -8.50 -21.92
N ALA A 22 5.25 -9.60 -21.95
CA ALA A 22 4.57 -10.11 -20.76
C ALA A 22 5.54 -10.54 -19.65
N ASN A 23 6.69 -11.14 -20.01
CA ASN A 23 7.70 -11.54 -19.02
C ASN A 23 8.46 -10.37 -18.38
N GLY A 24 8.48 -9.18 -19.02
CA GLY A 24 9.19 -8.01 -18.50
C GLY A 24 8.49 -7.32 -17.31
N MET A 25 7.21 -7.59 -17.09
CA MET A 25 6.40 -6.96 -16.04
C MET A 25 6.41 -7.74 -14.71
N ALA A 26 7.11 -8.87 -14.64
CA ALA A 26 7.26 -9.68 -13.43
C ALA A 26 8.47 -9.28 -12.56
N HIS A 27 8.84 -8.00 -12.55
CA HIS A 27 9.73 -7.48 -11.50
C HIS A 27 8.90 -7.37 -10.22
N SER A 28 9.06 -8.36 -9.34
CA SER A 28 8.59 -8.29 -7.97
C SER A 28 9.09 -7.01 -7.32
N ALA A 29 8.17 -6.24 -6.75
CA ALA A 29 8.49 -5.16 -5.82
C ALA A 29 9.48 -5.70 -4.76
N PRO A 30 10.44 -4.88 -4.28
CA PRO A 30 11.26 -5.26 -3.14
C PRO A 30 10.32 -5.68 -2.01
N TYR A 31 10.51 -6.91 -1.54
CA TYR A 31 9.81 -7.48 -0.40
C TYR A 31 10.27 -6.70 0.83
N ASP A 32 9.56 -5.61 1.15
CA ASP A 32 9.57 -5.05 2.49
C ASP A 32 8.88 -6.10 3.37
N ASP A 33 9.59 -6.59 4.38
CA ASP A 33 9.02 -7.51 5.37
C ASP A 33 7.64 -6.98 5.81
N PRO A 34 6.57 -7.79 5.72
CA PRO A 34 5.27 -7.36 6.20
C PRO A 34 5.43 -6.97 7.67
N PRO A 35 5.00 -5.77 8.09
CA PRO A 35 5.03 -5.42 9.50
C PRO A 35 4.30 -6.54 10.25
N LEU A 36 4.96 -7.10 11.28
CA LEU A 36 4.38 -8.12 12.14
C LEU A 36 2.98 -7.62 12.52
N PRO A 37 1.90 -8.40 12.28
CA PRO A 37 0.59 -7.98 12.70
C PRO A 37 0.63 -7.98 14.22
N ILE A 38 0.71 -6.79 14.81
CA ILE A 38 0.26 -6.62 16.17
C ILE A 38 -1.21 -6.98 16.06
N LEU A 39 -1.56 -8.18 16.54
CA LEU A 39 -2.92 -8.71 16.55
C LEU A 39 -3.75 -7.89 17.55
N ALA A 40 -3.89 -6.59 17.31
CA ALA A 40 -4.69 -5.69 18.10
C ALA A 40 -6.12 -5.87 17.60
N ASP A 41 -6.88 -6.68 18.33
CA ASP A 41 -8.33 -6.61 18.28
C ASP A 41 -8.69 -5.12 18.41
N HIS A 42 -9.18 -4.51 17.32
CA HIS A 42 -9.46 -3.08 17.30
C HIS A 42 -10.54 -2.84 18.34
N GLY A 43 -10.12 -2.36 19.52
CA GLY A 43 -11.00 -2.14 20.63
C GLY A 43 -12.11 -1.15 20.29
N MET A 44 -12.98 -0.89 21.26
CA MET A 44 -14.09 0.07 21.11
C MET A 44 -13.66 1.42 20.50
N TYR A 45 -12.42 1.86 20.74
CA TYR A 45 -11.86 3.08 20.19
C TYR A 45 -10.57 2.86 19.41
N THR A 46 -10.44 3.55 18.28
CA THR A 46 -9.20 3.67 17.50
C THR A 46 -8.86 5.14 17.31
N ILE A 47 -7.57 5.49 17.43
CA ILE A 47 -7.06 6.85 17.16
C ILE A 47 -6.22 6.78 15.88
N GLU A 48 -6.69 7.44 14.83
CA GLU A 48 -5.96 7.55 13.57
C GLU A 48 -5.30 8.94 13.50
N VAL A 49 -3.98 8.98 13.42
CA VAL A 49 -3.21 10.21 13.22
C VAL A 49 -2.80 10.31 11.77
N CYS A 50 -3.09 11.43 11.12
CA CYS A 50 -2.85 11.69 9.71
C CYS A 50 -1.88 12.86 9.54
N PRO A 51 -0.55 12.64 9.61
CA PRO A 51 0.46 13.71 9.59
C PRO A 51 0.35 14.62 8.37
N GLN A 52 0.10 14.05 7.19
CA GLN A 52 -0.05 14.79 5.93
C GLN A 52 -1.20 15.81 5.96
N ARG A 53 -2.24 15.52 6.75
CA ARG A 53 -3.42 16.38 6.89
C ARG A 53 -3.43 17.20 8.18
N HIS A 54 -2.44 17.02 9.06
CA HIS A 54 -2.44 17.61 10.41
C HIS A 54 -3.76 17.35 11.16
N GLN A 55 -4.26 16.11 11.05
CA GLN A 55 -5.53 15.69 11.61
C GLN A 55 -5.39 14.44 12.48
N LEU A 56 -6.18 14.39 13.55
CA LEU A 56 -6.41 13.21 14.36
C LEU A 56 -7.90 12.86 14.27
N VAL A 57 -8.22 11.60 13.97
CA VAL A 57 -9.58 11.09 13.90
C VAL A 57 -9.76 10.03 14.99
N VAL A 58 -10.74 10.26 15.87
CA VAL A 58 -11.18 9.26 16.82
C VAL A 58 -12.31 8.47 16.19
N TRP A 59 -12.15 7.16 16.15
CA TRP A 59 -13.16 6.19 15.75
C TRP A 59 -13.71 5.50 16.98
N ALA A 60 -15.03 5.30 17.04
CA ALA A 60 -15.72 4.52 18.05
C ALA A 60 -16.56 3.45 17.35
N TYR A 61 -16.34 2.17 17.65
CA TYR A 61 -17.01 1.05 16.98
C TYR A 61 -16.94 1.13 15.44
N GLY A 62 -15.79 1.55 14.90
CA GLY A 62 -15.59 1.73 13.46
C GLY A 62 -16.28 2.95 12.85
N GLN A 63 -17.03 3.74 13.62
CA GLN A 63 -17.65 4.99 13.17
C GLN A 63 -16.83 6.20 13.58
N ARG A 64 -16.78 7.22 12.71
CA ARG A 64 -16.06 8.47 13.01
C ARG A 64 -16.76 9.18 14.16
N PHE A 65 -16.10 9.24 15.31
CA PHE A 65 -16.61 9.91 16.50
C PHE A 65 -16.28 11.40 16.48
N LYS A 66 -15.01 11.75 16.24
CA LYS A 66 -14.58 13.16 16.21
C LYS A 66 -13.28 13.35 15.46
N THR A 67 -13.10 14.55 14.91
CA THR A 67 -11.86 14.98 14.24
C THR A 67 -11.28 16.19 14.96
N TYR A 68 -9.96 16.21 15.12
CA TYR A 68 -9.21 17.29 15.73
C TYR A 68 -8.07 17.74 14.81
N PRO A 69 -7.77 19.05 14.71
CA PRO A 69 -6.48 19.48 14.19
C PRO A 69 -5.38 19.07 15.18
N VAL A 70 -4.24 18.62 14.67
CA VAL A 70 -3.11 18.18 15.50
C VAL A 70 -1.79 18.62 14.88
N ALA A 71 -0.86 19.07 15.70
CA ALA A 71 0.53 19.29 15.28
C ALA A 71 1.27 17.95 15.27
N VAL A 72 2.12 17.74 14.27
CA VAL A 72 2.99 16.56 14.16
C VAL A 72 4.46 16.99 14.18
N GLY A 73 5.36 16.01 14.32
CA GLY A 73 6.80 16.25 14.29
C GLY A 73 7.21 16.96 13.00
N ASN A 74 8.18 17.88 13.10
CA ASN A 74 8.72 18.57 11.94
C ASN A 74 9.47 17.59 11.01
N PRO A 75 9.79 17.96 9.75
CA PRO A 75 10.44 17.05 8.81
C PRO A 75 11.82 16.52 9.23
N SER A 76 12.57 17.26 10.07
CA SER A 76 13.85 16.81 10.62
C SER A 76 13.71 15.82 11.78
N THR A 77 12.53 15.75 12.40
CA THR A 77 12.16 14.83 13.48
C THR A 77 10.70 14.37 13.30
N PRO A 78 10.40 13.54 12.27
CA PRO A 78 9.03 13.20 11.92
C PRO A 78 8.35 12.33 12.97
N THR A 79 7.03 12.43 13.09
CA THR A 79 6.24 11.47 13.88
C THR A 79 6.33 10.09 13.21
N PRO A 80 6.77 9.04 13.93
CA PRO A 80 6.94 7.72 13.32
C PRO A 80 5.59 7.12 12.94
N VAL A 81 5.54 6.47 11.78
CA VAL A 81 4.34 5.79 11.27
C VAL A 81 4.28 4.38 11.85
N GLY A 82 3.09 3.92 12.22
CA GLY A 82 2.87 2.57 12.74
C GLY A 82 1.61 2.46 13.59
N GLU A 83 1.36 1.26 14.08
CA GLU A 83 0.29 0.98 15.04
C GLU A 83 0.85 1.08 16.46
N TYR A 84 0.15 1.82 17.32
CA TYR A 84 0.58 2.09 18.69
C TYR A 84 -0.60 1.92 19.66
N GLN A 85 -0.30 1.48 20.88
CA GLN A 85 -1.28 1.38 21.97
C GLN A 85 -1.01 2.45 23.03
N VAL A 86 -2.07 3.08 23.54
CA VAL A 86 -1.99 3.94 24.73
C VAL A 86 -1.82 3.05 25.95
N ILE A 87 -0.58 2.91 26.45
CA ILE A 87 -0.25 2.06 27.61
C ILE A 87 -0.26 2.81 28.96
N TYR A 88 -0.27 4.14 28.93
CA TYR A 88 -0.24 4.98 30.12
C TYR A 88 -1.06 6.26 29.92
N LYS A 89 -1.81 6.63 30.96
CA LYS A 89 -2.53 7.91 31.07
C LYS A 89 -2.29 8.44 32.48
N GLY A 90 -1.63 9.60 32.57
CA GLY A 90 -1.38 10.32 33.83
C GLY A 90 -2.40 11.41 34.08
#